data_AF-A0AAW8FUT0-F1
#
_entry.id   AF-A0AAW8FUT0-F1
#
_cell.length_a   1.000
_cell.length_b   1.000
_cell.length_c   1.000
_cell.angle_alpha   90.00
_cell.angle_beta   90.00
_cell.angle_gamma   90.00
#
_symmetry.space_group_name_H-M   'P 1'
#
loop_
_entity.id
_entity.type
_entity.pdbx_description
1 polymer ?
#
loop_
_entity_poly.entity_id
_entity_poly.type
_entity_poly.pdbx_seq_one_letter_code
_entity_poly.pdbx_strand_id
1 'polypeptide(L)'
;MRELNGGRVDASWSGIWIAVVGVAGTLGAAVLTQSRADRARRLENLEQNLERRRTCYITLNTSARQYLTAMSNYLHALENDEDVPACLESLEAARLAYRDSYAEAQMVVPNVVFDASRAAKKELNHFYGDLKRYGADPSAYASELADLHPRLHDVVWRSVGALRRSMRVDLGVDR
;
A
#
# COMPACT_ATOMS: atom_id res chain seq x y z
N MET A 1 32.46 -52.71 64.20
CA MET A 1 32.55 -51.98 62.92
C MET A 1 31.45 -52.44 61.99
N ARG A 2 30.29 -51.75 61.99
CA ARG A 2 29.31 -51.70 60.89
C ARG A 2 28.14 -50.82 61.32
N GLU A 3 28.45 -49.54 61.49
CA GLU A 3 27.47 -48.48 61.20
C GLU A 3 27.86 -47.90 59.83
N LEU A 4 26.96 -47.12 59.23
CA LEU A 4 27.11 -46.38 57.97
C LEU A 4 26.72 -47.16 56.69
N ASN A 5 25.42 -47.22 56.37
CA ASN A 5 25.00 -47.09 54.96
C ASN A 5 23.51 -46.77 54.68
N GLY A 6 22.71 -46.43 55.71
CA GLY A 6 21.27 -46.13 55.50
C GLY A 6 20.96 -44.70 55.03
N GLY A 7 21.79 -43.71 55.35
CA GLY A 7 21.45 -42.29 55.13
C GLY A 7 21.89 -41.68 53.78
N ARG A 8 22.58 -42.44 52.92
CA ARG A 8 23.22 -41.88 51.71
C ARG A 8 22.33 -41.96 50.45
N VAL A 9 21.33 -42.83 50.45
CA VAL A 9 20.45 -43.07 49.29
C VAL A 9 19.30 -42.04 49.25
N ASP A 10 18.72 -41.68 50.40
CA ASP A 10 17.60 -40.72 50.47
C ASP A 10 18.02 -39.28 50.11
N ALA A 11 19.23 -38.88 50.52
CA ALA A 11 19.81 -37.57 50.18
C ALA A 11 20.17 -37.46 48.68
N SER A 12 20.56 -38.59 48.05
CA SER A 12 20.92 -38.61 46.62
C SER A 12 19.68 -38.54 45.73
N TRP A 13 18.58 -39.16 46.14
CA TRP A 13 17.33 -39.17 45.36
C TRP A 13 16.64 -37.81 45.37
N SER A 14 16.62 -37.14 46.53
CA SER A 14 16.04 -35.80 46.69
C SER A 14 16.81 -34.72 45.90
N GLY A 15 18.14 -34.81 45.83
CA GLY A 15 18.96 -33.89 45.03
C GLY A 15 18.69 -33.97 43.51
N ILE A 16 18.47 -35.19 42.98
CA ILE A 16 18.14 -35.40 41.56
C ILE A 16 16.80 -34.74 41.21
N TRP A 17 15.79 -34.90 42.07
CA TRP A 17 14.47 -34.27 41.87
C TRP A 17 14.53 -32.75 41.86
N ILE A 18 15.30 -32.16 42.78
CA ILE A 18 15.49 -30.69 42.84
C ILE A 18 16.15 -30.18 41.56
N ALA A 19 17.18 -30.87 41.06
CA ALA A 19 17.86 -30.51 39.83
C ALA A 19 16.92 -30.56 38.61
N VAL A 20 16.11 -31.62 38.50
CA VAL A 20 15.14 -31.78 37.39
C VAL A 20 14.08 -30.69 37.43
N VAL A 21 13.52 -30.38 38.61
CA VAL A 21 12.51 -29.31 38.76
C VAL A 21 13.11 -27.94 38.44
N GLY A 22 14.35 -27.66 38.85
CA GLY A 22 15.05 -26.41 38.53
C GLY A 22 15.28 -26.24 37.01
N VAL A 23 15.72 -27.29 36.33
CA VAL A 23 15.92 -27.26 34.86
C VAL A 23 14.58 -27.15 34.13
N ALA A 24 13.56 -27.90 34.53
CA ALA A 24 12.23 -27.82 33.95
C ALA A 24 11.58 -26.44 34.14
N GLY A 25 11.73 -25.83 35.32
CA GLY A 25 11.26 -24.47 35.59
C GLY A 25 11.98 -23.42 34.74
N THR A 26 13.29 -23.58 34.54
CA THR A 26 14.09 -22.67 33.71
C THR A 26 13.73 -22.78 32.23
N LEU A 27 13.61 -24.00 31.69
CA LEU A 27 13.21 -24.25 30.31
C LEU A 27 11.76 -23.80 30.04
N GLY A 28 10.85 -24.06 30.99
CA GLY A 28 9.45 -23.62 30.90
C GLY A 28 9.31 -22.09 30.90
N ALA A 29 10.05 -21.39 31.75
CA ALA A 29 10.08 -19.93 31.79
C ALA A 29 10.65 -19.33 30.49
N ALA A 30 11.70 -19.94 29.93
CA ALA A 30 12.29 -19.52 28.66
C ALA A 30 11.31 -19.68 27.49
N VAL A 31 10.63 -20.82 27.37
CA VAL A 31 9.64 -21.09 26.30
C VAL A 31 8.44 -20.14 26.40
N LEU A 32 7.91 -19.89 27.61
CA LEU A 32 6.81 -18.94 27.81
C LEU A 32 7.21 -17.52 27.42
N THR A 33 8.42 -17.09 27.79
CA THR A 33 8.94 -15.76 27.45
C THR A 33 9.17 -15.63 25.94
N GLN A 34 9.74 -16.66 25.30
CA GLN A 34 9.97 -16.70 23.86
C GLN A 34 8.65 -16.66 23.07
N SER A 35 7.63 -17.40 23.51
CA SER A 35 6.32 -17.40 22.85
C SER A 35 5.61 -16.05 22.93
N ARG A 36 5.77 -15.32 24.04
CA ARG A 36 5.22 -13.96 24.22
C ARG A 36 5.97 -12.95 23.35
N ALA A 37 7.29 -13.03 23.32
CA ALA A 37 8.12 -12.18 22.46
C ALA A 37 7.82 -12.40 20.97
N ASP A 38 7.63 -13.65 20.54
CA ASP A 38 7.27 -13.97 19.17
C ASP A 38 5.86 -13.48 18.78
N ARG A 39 4.89 -13.57 19.70
CA ARG A 39 3.55 -13.02 19.47
C ARG A 39 3.57 -11.49 19.39
N ALA A 40 4.29 -10.82 20.28
CA ALA A 40 4.45 -9.37 20.25
C ALA A 40 5.07 -8.90 18.94
N ARG A 41 6.19 -9.52 18.52
CA ARG A 41 6.84 -9.22 17.23
C ARG A 41 5.92 -9.44 16.03
N ARG A 42 5.07 -10.49 16.05
CA ARG A 42 4.11 -10.72 14.97
C ARG A 42 3.05 -9.64 14.90
N LEU A 43 2.53 -9.17 16.04
CA LEU A 43 1.56 -8.08 16.09
C LEU A 43 2.19 -6.77 15.59
N GLU A 44 3.38 -6.43 16.08
CA GLU A 44 4.14 -5.25 15.62
C GLU A 44 4.38 -5.29 14.11
N ASN A 45 4.81 -6.44 13.56
CA ASN A 45 5.01 -6.59 12.13
C ASN A 45 3.70 -6.43 11.33
N LEU A 46 2.57 -6.90 11.85
CA LEU A 46 1.26 -6.75 11.20
C LEU A 46 0.83 -5.28 11.19
N GLU A 47 0.98 -4.58 12.31
CA GLU A 47 0.68 -3.16 12.44
C GLU A 47 1.55 -2.32 11.49
N GLN A 48 2.87 -2.54 11.49
CA GLN A 48 3.80 -1.85 10.60
C GLN A 48 3.47 -2.08 9.12
N ASN A 49 3.09 -3.30 8.74
CA ASN A 49 2.69 -3.60 7.37
C ASN A 49 1.37 -2.90 6.97
N LEU A 50 0.41 -2.81 7.88
CA LEU A 50 -0.84 -2.09 7.66
C LEU A 50 -0.61 -0.58 7.53
N GLU A 51 0.23 0.00 8.40
CA GLU A 51 0.61 1.41 8.34
C GLU A 51 1.33 1.72 7.03
N ARG A 52 2.32 0.90 6.65
CA ARG A 52 3.03 1.05 5.37
C ARG A 52 2.09 1.03 4.18
N ARG A 53 1.11 0.12 4.16
CA ARG A 53 0.08 0.05 3.12
C ARG A 53 -0.83 1.28 3.13
N ARG A 54 -1.27 1.74 4.30
CA ARG A 54 -2.10 2.95 4.43
C ARG A 54 -1.39 4.17 3.87
N THR A 55 -0.13 4.40 4.25
CA THR A 55 0.69 5.50 3.71
C THR A 55 0.81 5.40 2.20
N CYS A 56 1.14 4.21 1.68
CA CYS A 56 1.23 3.97 0.25
C CYS A 56 -0.10 4.25 -0.49
N TYR A 57 -1.23 3.83 0.06
CA TYR A 57 -2.55 4.11 -0.52
C TYR A 57 -2.91 5.58 -0.52
N ILE A 58 -2.58 6.31 0.55
CA ILE A 58 -2.80 7.76 0.61
C ILE A 58 -2.00 8.45 -0.49
N THR A 59 -0.70 8.16 -0.60
CA THR A 59 0.17 8.76 -1.62
C THR A 59 -0.32 8.44 -3.03
N LEU A 60 -0.57 7.17 -3.34
CA LEU A 60 -1.03 6.74 -4.66
C LEU A 60 -2.41 7.31 -5.02
N ASN A 61 -3.36 7.35 -4.08
CA ASN A 61 -4.69 7.90 -4.37
C ASN A 61 -4.65 9.42 -4.57
N THR A 62 -3.84 10.12 -3.77
CA THR A 62 -3.68 11.57 -3.85
C THR A 62 -3.05 11.96 -5.18
N SER A 63 -1.93 11.33 -5.56
CA SER A 63 -1.26 11.62 -6.83
C SER A 63 -2.14 11.28 -8.04
N ALA A 64 -2.90 10.17 -7.99
CA ALA A 64 -3.84 9.82 -9.06
C ALA A 64 -4.95 10.86 -9.23
N ARG A 65 -5.50 11.38 -8.12
CA ARG A 65 -6.51 12.44 -8.14
C ARG A 65 -5.94 13.76 -8.62
N GLN A 66 -4.75 14.14 -8.17
CA GLN A 66 -4.06 15.35 -8.63
C GLN A 66 -3.79 15.29 -10.14
N TYR A 67 -3.37 14.13 -10.65
CA TYR A 67 -3.16 13.93 -12.07
C TYR A 67 -4.46 14.05 -12.86
N LEU A 68 -5.55 13.46 -12.35
CA LEU A 68 -6.88 13.60 -12.95
C LEU A 68 -7.37 15.06 -12.96
N THR A 69 -7.21 15.79 -11.86
CA THR A 69 -7.54 17.22 -11.80
C THR A 69 -6.71 18.02 -12.78
N ALA A 70 -5.40 17.74 -12.91
CA ALA A 70 -4.56 18.44 -13.87
C ALA A 70 -4.97 18.13 -15.33
N MET A 71 -5.45 16.92 -15.63
CA MET A 71 -6.05 16.60 -16.93
C MET A 71 -7.31 17.43 -17.19
N SER A 72 -8.21 17.52 -16.22
CA SER A 72 -9.41 18.37 -16.32
C SER A 72 -9.06 19.83 -16.57
N ASN A 73 -8.10 20.37 -15.81
CA ASN A 73 -7.67 21.76 -15.94
C ASN A 73 -7.03 22.04 -17.30
N TYR A 74 -6.17 21.13 -17.77
CA TYR A 74 -5.55 21.26 -19.09
C TYR A 74 -6.58 21.18 -20.22
N LEU A 75 -7.55 20.28 -20.13
CA LEU A 75 -8.64 20.22 -21.10
C LEU A 75 -9.45 21.54 -21.13
N HIS A 76 -9.77 22.08 -19.95
CA HIS A 76 -10.48 23.35 -19.85
C HIS A 76 -9.66 24.54 -20.38
N ALA A 77 -8.35 24.55 -20.16
CA ALA A 77 -7.43 25.53 -20.72
C ALA A 77 -7.41 25.49 -22.25
N LEU A 78 -7.42 24.29 -22.84
CA LEU A 78 -7.49 24.12 -24.31
C LEU A 78 -8.82 24.60 -24.90
N GLU A 79 -9.93 24.43 -24.18
CA GLU A 79 -11.26 24.87 -24.63
C GLU A 79 -11.40 26.41 -24.63
N ASN A 80 -10.76 27.09 -23.68
CA ASN A 80 -10.89 28.54 -23.49
C ASN A 80 -9.67 29.35 -23.98
N ASP A 81 -8.62 28.67 -24.46
CA ASP A 81 -7.33 29.26 -24.84
C ASP A 81 -6.69 30.10 -23.70
N GLU A 82 -6.85 29.65 -22.46
CA GLU A 82 -6.40 30.36 -21.25
C GLU A 82 -5.41 29.50 -20.45
N ASP A 83 -4.26 30.07 -20.08
CA ASP A 83 -3.23 29.44 -19.23
C ASP A 83 -2.75 28.04 -19.70
N VAL A 84 -2.87 27.73 -21.00
CA VAL A 84 -2.50 26.43 -21.59
C VAL A 84 -1.07 25.99 -21.20
N PRO A 85 -0.02 26.84 -21.28
CA PRO A 85 1.33 26.42 -20.90
C PRO A 85 1.47 26.06 -19.42
N ALA A 86 0.86 26.85 -18.51
CA ALA A 86 0.91 26.61 -17.07
C ALA A 86 0.12 25.36 -16.67
N CYS A 87 -1.03 25.13 -17.30
CA CYS A 87 -1.81 23.92 -17.12
C CYS A 87 -1.08 22.68 -17.63
N LEU A 88 -0.36 22.78 -18.76
CA LEU A 88 0.46 21.69 -19.29
C LEU A 88 1.63 21.35 -18.35
N GLU A 89 2.32 22.36 -17.81
CA GLU A 89 3.38 22.14 -16.83
C GLU A 89 2.85 21.42 -15.58
N SER A 90 1.71 21.88 -15.06
CA SER A 90 1.04 21.25 -13.92
C SER A 90 0.63 19.80 -14.22
N LEU A 91 0.16 19.52 -15.43
CA LEU A 91 -0.18 18.17 -15.89
C LEU A 91 1.05 17.25 -15.91
N GLU A 92 2.17 17.70 -16.46
CA GLU A 92 3.41 16.91 -16.50
C GLU A 92 3.98 16.68 -15.10
N ALA A 93 3.94 17.68 -14.22
CA ALA A 93 4.36 17.53 -12.83
C ALA A 93 3.51 16.48 -12.09
N ALA A 94 2.17 16.55 -12.23
CA ALA A 94 1.27 15.59 -11.62
C ALA A 94 1.45 14.17 -12.21
N ARG A 95 1.74 14.06 -13.51
CA ARG A 95 2.05 12.78 -14.15
C ARG A 95 3.30 12.12 -13.57
N LEU A 96 4.37 12.90 -13.36
CA LEU A 96 5.61 12.40 -12.77
C LEU A 96 5.39 11.96 -11.32
N ALA A 97 4.71 12.77 -10.51
CA ALA A 97 4.37 12.42 -9.14
C ALA A 97 3.54 11.13 -9.06
N TYR A 98 2.56 10.97 -9.96
CA TYR A 98 1.78 9.73 -10.06
C TYR A 98 2.65 8.54 -10.44
N ARG A 99 3.53 8.68 -11.45
CA ARG A 99 4.45 7.62 -11.88
C ARG A 99 5.34 7.13 -10.73
N ASP A 100 5.88 8.04 -9.95
CA ASP A 100 6.79 7.71 -8.85
C ASP A 100 6.02 6.99 -7.72
N SER A 101 4.84 7.50 -7.34
CA SER A 101 3.97 6.82 -6.36
C SER A 101 3.50 5.43 -6.84
N TYR A 102 3.30 5.24 -8.15
CA TYR A 102 2.95 3.93 -8.72
C TYR A 102 4.12 2.94 -8.62
N ALA A 103 5.35 3.40 -8.85
CA ALA A 103 6.55 2.57 -8.75
C ALA A 103 6.84 2.14 -7.29
N GLU A 104 6.49 2.97 -6.32
CA GLU A 104 6.48 2.58 -4.91
C GLU A 104 5.36 1.56 -4.63
N ALA A 105 4.15 1.83 -5.11
CA ALA A 105 2.98 1.01 -4.82
C ALA A 105 3.12 -0.43 -5.30
N GLN A 106 3.69 -0.68 -6.49
CA GLN A 106 3.91 -2.06 -6.98
C GLN A 106 4.76 -2.93 -6.04
N MET A 107 5.52 -2.33 -5.12
CA MET A 107 6.36 -3.04 -4.15
C MET A 107 5.67 -3.27 -2.80
N VAL A 108 4.53 -2.61 -2.56
CA VAL A 108 3.87 -2.56 -1.23
C VAL A 108 2.46 -3.13 -1.28
N VAL A 109 1.73 -2.90 -2.36
CA VAL A 109 0.29 -3.18 -2.41
C VAL A 109 0.02 -4.64 -2.79
N PRO A 110 -1.04 -5.27 -2.25
CA PRO A 110 -1.45 -6.60 -2.68
C PRO A 110 -1.93 -6.63 -4.13
N ASN A 111 -1.89 -7.81 -4.75
CA ASN A 111 -2.25 -8.01 -6.16
C ASN A 111 -3.63 -7.44 -6.52
N VAL A 112 -4.65 -7.63 -5.67
CA VAL A 112 -6.00 -7.10 -5.92
C VAL A 112 -6.03 -5.57 -6.09
N VAL A 113 -5.26 -4.85 -5.25
CA VAL A 113 -5.13 -3.39 -5.36
C VAL A 113 -4.21 -3.02 -6.52
N PHE A 114 -3.18 -3.82 -6.78
CA PHE A 114 -2.27 -3.58 -7.90
C PHE A 114 -2.96 -3.71 -9.26
N ASP A 115 -3.88 -4.65 -9.42
CA ASP A 115 -4.66 -4.84 -10.64
C ASP A 115 -5.58 -3.63 -10.90
N ALA A 116 -6.25 -3.15 -9.86
CA ALA A 116 -7.04 -1.91 -9.94
C ALA A 116 -6.14 -0.69 -10.25
N SER A 117 -4.93 -0.65 -9.69
CA SER A 117 -3.94 0.40 -9.95
C SER A 117 -3.46 0.37 -11.41
N ARG A 118 -3.22 -0.82 -11.96
CA ARG A 118 -2.81 -1.03 -13.35
C ARG A 118 -3.91 -0.60 -14.31
N ALA A 119 -5.16 -0.92 -14.01
CA ALA A 119 -6.31 -0.47 -14.79
C ALA A 119 -6.40 1.07 -14.79
N ALA A 120 -6.33 1.71 -13.62
CA ALA A 120 -6.33 3.18 -13.53
C ALA A 120 -5.15 3.81 -14.27
N LYS A 121 -3.94 3.28 -14.11
CA LYS A 121 -2.74 3.75 -14.83
C LYS A 121 -2.90 3.67 -16.34
N LYS A 122 -3.49 2.58 -16.85
CA LYS A 122 -3.73 2.40 -18.28
C LYS A 122 -4.66 3.49 -18.81
N GLU A 123 -5.80 3.72 -18.16
CA GLU A 123 -6.76 4.73 -18.58
C GLU A 123 -6.20 6.15 -18.48
N LEU A 124 -5.50 6.47 -17.39
CA LEU A 124 -4.82 7.75 -17.21
C LEU A 124 -3.77 8.01 -18.31
N ASN A 125 -2.94 7.02 -18.64
CA ASN A 125 -1.91 7.19 -19.66
C ASN A 125 -2.48 7.25 -21.07
N HIS A 126 -3.56 6.51 -21.34
CA HIS A 126 -4.25 6.61 -22.62
C HIS A 126 -4.83 8.02 -22.79
N PHE A 127 -5.59 8.50 -21.80
CA PHE A 127 -6.20 9.82 -21.85
C PHE A 127 -5.16 10.94 -21.97
N TYR A 128 -4.03 10.84 -21.24
CA TYR A 128 -2.92 11.76 -21.41
C TYR A 128 -2.36 11.76 -22.85
N GLY A 129 -2.23 10.58 -23.46
CA GLY A 129 -1.76 10.46 -24.84
C GLY A 129 -2.68 11.21 -25.82
N ASP A 130 -3.99 11.08 -25.62
CA ASP A 130 -4.99 11.78 -26.42
C ASP A 130 -4.95 13.29 -26.17
N LEU A 131 -4.90 13.74 -24.90
CA LEU A 131 -4.74 15.15 -24.55
C LEU A 131 -3.50 15.76 -25.19
N LYS A 132 -2.36 15.07 -25.16
CA LYS A 132 -1.12 15.57 -25.74
C LYS A 132 -1.18 15.64 -27.26
N ARG A 133 -1.82 14.65 -27.90
CA ARG A 133 -1.99 14.63 -29.35
C ARG A 133 -2.89 15.77 -29.80
N TYR A 134 -4.05 15.92 -29.17
CA TYR A 134 -5.04 16.91 -29.60
C TYR A 134 -4.65 18.32 -29.16
N GLY A 135 -4.03 18.48 -28.00
CA GLY A 135 -3.49 19.75 -27.51
C GLY A 135 -2.34 20.32 -28.36
N ALA A 136 -1.74 19.52 -29.25
CA ALA A 136 -0.71 20.00 -30.17
C ALA A 136 -1.28 20.84 -31.33
N ASP A 137 -2.53 20.58 -31.71
CA ASP A 137 -3.28 21.38 -32.68
C ASP A 137 -4.79 21.35 -32.34
N PRO A 138 -5.23 22.16 -31.36
CA PRO A 138 -6.60 22.12 -30.88
C PRO A 138 -7.64 22.42 -31.97
N SER A 139 -7.25 23.21 -32.97
CA SER A 139 -8.12 23.60 -34.08
C SER A 139 -8.42 22.43 -35.02
N ALA A 140 -7.42 21.59 -35.29
CA ALA A 140 -7.57 20.41 -36.14
C ALA A 140 -8.33 19.27 -35.46
N TYR A 141 -8.34 19.23 -34.12
CA TYR A 141 -8.95 18.17 -33.31
C TYR A 141 -10.11 18.66 -32.44
N ALA A 142 -10.83 19.70 -32.87
CA ALA A 142 -11.88 20.32 -32.07
C ALA A 142 -13.01 19.34 -31.68
N SER A 143 -13.41 18.44 -32.60
CA SER A 143 -14.40 17.39 -32.32
C SER A 143 -13.91 16.38 -31.30
N GLU A 144 -12.67 15.91 -31.46
CA GLU A 144 -12.06 14.93 -30.59
C GLU A 144 -11.80 15.48 -29.18
N LEU A 145 -11.46 16.76 -29.07
CA LEU A 145 -11.35 17.46 -27.79
C LEU A 145 -12.70 17.54 -27.07
N ALA A 146 -13.78 17.88 -27.78
CA ALA A 146 -15.11 17.92 -27.20
C ALA A 146 -15.55 16.53 -26.66
N ASP A 147 -15.15 15.45 -27.34
CA ASP A 147 -15.42 14.07 -26.92
C ASP A 147 -14.55 13.60 -25.73
N LEU A 148 -13.43 14.28 -25.43
CA LEU A 148 -12.59 13.93 -24.28
C LEU A 148 -13.25 14.28 -22.95
N HIS A 149 -14.05 15.34 -22.87
CA HIS A 149 -14.71 15.75 -21.64
C HIS A 149 -15.62 14.65 -21.04
N PRO A 150 -16.60 14.08 -21.77
CA PRO A 150 -17.42 12.99 -21.25
C PRO A 150 -16.57 11.72 -20.96
N ARG A 151 -15.57 11.43 -21.80
CA ARG A 151 -14.70 10.26 -21.62
C ARG A 151 -13.86 10.34 -20.35
N LEU A 152 -13.40 11.53 -19.97
CA LEU A 152 -12.68 11.77 -18.71
C LEU A 152 -13.51 11.27 -17.53
N HIS A 153 -14.79 11.67 -17.50
CA HIS A 153 -15.74 11.28 -16.45
C HIS A 153 -16.12 9.79 -16.50
N ASP A 154 -16.47 9.26 -17.68
CA ASP A 154 -17.03 7.91 -17.78
C ASP A 154 -15.98 6.82 -17.55
N VAL A 155 -14.74 7.06 -17.98
CA VAL A 155 -13.68 6.05 -17.98
C VAL A 155 -12.65 6.34 -16.91
N VAL A 156 -12.01 7.50 -16.96
CA VAL A 156 -10.83 7.80 -16.13
C VAL A 156 -11.24 7.99 -14.68
N TRP A 157 -12.23 8.84 -14.39
CA TRP A 157 -12.76 9.04 -13.03
C TRP A 157 -13.27 7.73 -12.42
N ARG A 158 -13.97 6.91 -13.22
CA ARG A 158 -14.46 5.59 -12.78
C ARG A 158 -13.32 4.66 -12.40
N SER A 159 -12.23 4.64 -13.18
CA SER A 159 -11.05 3.79 -12.90
C SER A 159 -10.32 4.21 -11.62
N VAL A 160 -10.13 5.52 -11.39
CA VAL A 160 -9.54 6.06 -10.16
C VAL A 160 -10.47 5.82 -8.96
N GLY A 161 -11.79 5.89 -9.17
CA GLY A 161 -12.79 5.51 -8.18
C GLY A 161 -12.74 4.02 -7.81
N ALA A 162 -12.54 3.14 -8.79
CA ALA A 162 -12.38 1.70 -8.58
C ALA A 162 -11.10 1.37 -7.81
N LEU A 163 -9.99 2.04 -8.11
CA LEU A 163 -8.74 1.95 -7.35
C LEU A 163 -8.97 2.30 -5.87
N ARG A 164 -9.63 3.44 -5.59
CA ARG A 164 -9.94 3.85 -4.21
C ARG A 164 -10.81 2.81 -3.48
N ARG A 165 -11.83 2.25 -4.16
CA ARG A 165 -12.67 1.20 -3.57
C ARG A 165 -11.84 -0.03 -3.24
N SER A 166 -10.98 -0.48 -4.15
CA SER A 166 -10.10 -1.63 -3.90
C SER A 166 -9.21 -1.42 -2.68
N MET A 167 -8.62 -0.23 -2.51
CA MET A 167 -7.82 0.11 -1.32
C MET A 167 -8.65 0.06 -0.03
N ARG A 168 -9.90 0.53 -0.06
CA ARG A 168 -10.78 0.56 1.12
C ARG A 168 -11.27 -0.83 1.52
N VAL A 169 -11.63 -1.67 0.55
CA VAL A 169 -11.97 -3.08 0.79
C VAL A 169 -10.76 -3.81 1.39
N ASP A 170 -9.59 -3.59 0.82
CA ASP A 170 -8.35 -4.19 1.27
C ASP A 170 -7.93 -3.76 2.69
N LEU A 171 -8.23 -2.52 3.10
CA LEU A 171 -8.08 -2.04 4.48
C LEU A 171 -9.21 -2.48 5.42
N GLY A 172 -10.23 -3.19 4.94
CA GLY A 172 -11.41 -3.61 5.71
C GLY A 172 -12.38 -2.48 6.05
N VAL A 173 -12.32 -1.35 5.34
CA VAL A 173 -13.20 -0.19 5.55
C VAL A 173 -14.54 -0.36 4.83
N ASP A 174 -14.53 -0.89 3.61
CA ASP A 174 -15.73 -1.22 2.84
C ASP A 174 -15.85 -2.75 2.69
N ARG A 175 -17.08 -3.27 2.58
CA ARG A 175 -17.36 -4.69 2.34
C ARG A 175 -17.76 -4.94 0.90
#